data_AF-A0A0A9Z486-F1
#
_entry.id   AF-A0A0A9Z486-F1
#
_cell.length_a   1.000
_cell.length_b   1.000
_cell.length_c   1.000
_cell.angle_alpha   90.00
_cell.angle_beta   90.00
_cell.angle_gamma   90.00
#
_symmetry.space_group_name_H-M   'P 1'
#
loop_
_entity.id
_entity.type
_entity.pdbx_description
1 polymer ?
#
loop_
_entity_poly.entity_id
_entity_poly.type
_entity_poly.pdbx_seq_one_letter_code
_entity_poly.pdbx_strand_id
1 'polypeptide(L)'
;MQNDAGLVHVTNMHGGSLLAGDGGDYNIGDPSHGDVLVGREDSSHDLRLLSMEFIEHFRVQHHFVYMEMLRHHIAAGLYFVEVQMTHVQQFSDVLFNAIQHNPTRALPIMESAI
;
A
#
# COMPACT_ATOMS: atom_id res chain seq x y z
N MET A 1 -42.88 -8.22 -25.23
CA MET A 1 -41.45 -7.86 -25.31
C MET A 1 -41.35 -6.33 -25.26
N GLN A 2 -40.25 -5.81 -24.70
CA GLN A 2 -39.95 -4.41 -24.39
C GLN A 2 -40.66 -3.81 -23.16
N ASN A 3 -40.00 -3.94 -22.01
CA ASN A 3 -40.03 -2.94 -20.94
C ASN A 3 -38.94 -1.91 -21.28
N ASP A 4 -39.31 -0.64 -21.49
CA ASP A 4 -38.35 0.45 -21.61
C ASP A 4 -38.63 1.45 -20.48
N ALA A 5 -37.70 1.49 -19.53
CA ALA A 5 -37.78 2.33 -18.35
C ALA A 5 -37.44 3.77 -18.75
N GLY A 6 -38.45 4.65 -18.69
CA GLY A 6 -38.30 6.06 -18.94
C GLY A 6 -37.25 6.70 -18.03
N LEU A 7 -36.20 7.23 -18.65
CA LEU A 7 -35.17 8.05 -18.03
C LEU A 7 -35.80 9.36 -17.52
N VAL A 8 -36.07 9.44 -16.23
CA VAL A 8 -36.60 10.64 -15.57
C VAL A 8 -35.44 11.62 -15.34
N HIS A 9 -35.34 12.63 -16.19
CA HIS A 9 -34.39 13.73 -16.03
C HIS A 9 -34.99 14.75 -15.07
N VAL A 10 -34.48 14.83 -13.84
CA VAL A 10 -34.88 15.84 -12.85
C VAL A 10 -33.79 16.90 -12.77
N THR A 11 -33.94 17.97 -13.55
CA THR A 11 -33.11 19.18 -13.42
C THR A 11 -33.80 20.14 -12.47
N ASN A 12 -33.42 20.10 -11.19
CA ASN A 12 -33.75 21.20 -10.29
C ASN A 12 -32.76 22.35 -10.51
N MET A 13 -33.27 23.38 -11.19
CA MET A 13 -32.65 24.69 -11.34
C MET A 13 -32.47 25.37 -9.99
N HIS A 14 -31.26 25.85 -9.70
CA HIS A 14 -30.95 27.04 -8.90
C HIS A 14 -29.77 27.70 -9.63
N GLY A 15 -30.00 28.77 -10.39
CA GLY A 15 -29.81 30.15 -9.92
C GLY A 15 -28.29 30.41 -9.82
N GLY A 16 -27.62 31.12 -10.71
CA GLY A 16 -28.00 32.19 -11.60
C GLY A 16 -26.82 33.16 -11.57
N SER A 17 -26.20 33.47 -12.71
CA SER A 17 -25.64 34.78 -13.00
C SER A 17 -24.94 34.72 -14.35
N LEU A 18 -25.39 35.66 -15.19
CA LEU A 18 -24.82 36.08 -16.46
C LEU A 18 -23.31 36.31 -16.33
N LEU A 19 -22.56 36.01 -17.39
CA LEU A 19 -21.84 37.01 -18.19
C LEU A 19 -21.17 36.33 -19.40
N ALA A 20 -21.51 36.84 -20.58
CA ALA A 20 -20.82 36.57 -21.82
C ALA A 20 -19.49 37.36 -21.87
N GLY A 21 -18.41 36.69 -22.26
CA GLY A 21 -17.09 37.23 -22.59
C GLY A 21 -16.26 36.04 -23.09
N ASP A 22 -16.07 35.91 -24.40
CA ASP A 22 -14.88 36.36 -25.13
C ASP A 22 -13.55 35.87 -24.52
N GLY A 23 -12.88 34.97 -25.26
CA GLY A 23 -11.47 34.60 -25.09
C GLY A 23 -11.13 33.78 -23.83
N GLY A 24 -10.65 32.55 -24.02
CA GLY A 24 -10.05 31.83 -22.90
C GLY A 24 -9.92 30.33 -23.06
N ASP A 25 -8.77 29.92 -23.58
CA ASP A 25 -8.18 28.61 -23.39
C ASP A 25 -8.09 28.29 -21.89
N TYR A 26 -9.03 27.50 -21.36
CA TYR A 26 -8.85 26.82 -20.08
C TYR A 26 -9.41 25.41 -20.19
N ASN A 27 -8.51 24.46 -20.43
CA ASN A 27 -8.66 23.09 -20.00
C ASN A 27 -9.06 23.06 -18.52
N ILE A 28 -10.33 22.80 -18.22
CA ILE A 28 -10.76 22.29 -16.93
C ILE A 28 -11.49 20.98 -17.22
N GLY A 29 -10.70 20.01 -17.70
CA GLY A 29 -11.01 18.60 -17.60
C GLY A 29 -10.83 18.19 -16.14
N ASP A 30 -11.95 18.15 -15.44
CA ASP A 30 -12.22 17.43 -14.20
C ASP A 30 -11.23 16.26 -13.89
N PRO A 31 -10.52 16.26 -12.74
CA PRO A 31 -9.61 15.18 -12.34
C PRO A 31 -10.32 14.04 -11.59
N SER A 32 -11.62 13.83 -11.84
CA SER A 32 -12.41 12.80 -11.18
C SER A 32 -12.61 11.60 -12.13
N HIS A 33 -12.09 10.44 -11.73
CA HIS A 33 -12.22 9.13 -12.42
C HIS A 33 -11.24 8.84 -13.57
N GLY A 34 -9.97 8.68 -13.21
CA GLY A 34 -9.00 7.92 -13.98
C GLY A 34 -8.24 6.97 -13.06
N ASP A 35 -8.75 5.74 -12.98
CA ASP A 35 -8.11 4.53 -12.46
C ASP A 35 -6.57 4.60 -12.28
N VAL A 36 -6.11 4.75 -11.03
CA VAL A 36 -4.70 4.57 -10.63
C VAL A 36 -4.57 3.18 -10.00
N LEU A 37 -4.72 2.12 -10.80
CA LEU A 37 -4.36 0.75 -10.39
C LEU A 37 -2.95 0.33 -10.81
N VAL A 38 -2.14 1.23 -11.39
CA VAL A 38 -0.82 0.90 -11.96
C VAL A 38 0.32 0.90 -10.92
N GLY A 39 0.06 1.21 -9.64
CA GLY A 39 1.11 1.27 -8.60
C GLY A 39 1.02 0.24 -7.48
N ARG A 40 0.06 -0.69 -7.53
CA ARG A 40 -0.30 -1.53 -6.36
C ARG A 40 0.53 -2.81 -6.21
N GLU A 41 1.11 -3.31 -7.30
CA GLU A 41 1.90 -4.54 -7.32
C GLU A 41 3.36 -4.27 -6.96
N ASP A 42 3.94 -3.17 -7.47
CA ASP A 42 5.30 -2.74 -7.16
C ASP A 42 5.52 -2.59 -5.66
N SER A 43 4.59 -1.94 -4.95
CA SER A 43 4.70 -1.76 -3.49
C SER A 43 4.73 -3.07 -2.71
N SER A 44 4.07 -4.13 -3.22
CA SER A 44 4.09 -5.44 -2.58
C SER A 44 5.37 -6.21 -2.85
N HIS A 45 5.96 -6.02 -4.03
CA HIS A 45 7.28 -6.53 -4.38
C HIS A 45 8.36 -5.83 -3.54
N ASP A 46 8.27 -4.51 -3.41
CA ASP A 46 9.18 -3.70 -2.58
C ASP A 46 9.12 -4.13 -1.11
N LEU A 47 7.91 -4.37 -0.56
CA LEU A 47 7.76 -4.88 0.80
C LEU A 47 8.39 -6.26 0.98
N ARG A 48 8.28 -7.13 -0.02
CA ARG A 48 8.87 -8.47 0.02
C ARG A 48 10.40 -8.39 0.03
N LEU A 49 10.98 -7.57 -0.84
CA LEU A 49 12.43 -7.34 -0.90
C LEU A 49 12.94 -6.74 0.40
N LEU A 50 12.28 -5.71 0.92
CA LEU A 50 12.62 -5.09 2.21
C LEU A 50 12.54 -6.09 3.38
N SER A 51 11.58 -7.02 3.34
CA SER A 51 11.44 -8.06 4.37
C SER A 51 12.61 -9.05 4.32
N MET A 52 13.03 -9.49 3.13
CA MET A 52 14.21 -10.34 2.95
C MET A 52 15.47 -9.61 3.42
N GLU A 53 15.70 -8.38 2.96
CA GLU A 53 16.86 -7.59 3.35
C GLU A 53 16.91 -7.33 4.86
N PHE A 54 15.75 -7.11 5.49
CA PHE A 54 15.68 -6.94 6.94
C PHE A 54 16.21 -8.19 7.68
N ILE A 55 15.78 -9.39 7.31
CA ILE A 55 16.23 -10.62 7.97
C ILE A 55 17.71 -10.89 7.70
N GLU A 56 18.19 -10.64 6.48
CA GLU A 56 19.57 -10.92 6.07
C GLU A 56 20.58 -9.90 6.58
N HIS A 57 20.24 -8.61 6.60
CA HIS A 57 21.20 -7.53 6.82
C HIS A 57 21.04 -6.81 8.16
N PHE A 58 19.93 -6.99 8.88
CA PHE A 58 19.75 -6.31 10.15
C PHE A 58 20.74 -6.82 11.21
N ARG A 59 21.56 -5.90 11.72
CA ARG A 59 22.61 -6.19 12.71
C ARG A 59 22.41 -5.35 13.96
N VAL A 60 22.53 -6.00 15.11
CA VAL A 60 22.61 -5.34 16.42
C VAL A 60 23.98 -5.63 17.00
N GLN A 61 24.75 -4.59 17.29
CA GLN A 61 26.10 -4.74 17.88
C GLN A 61 27.01 -5.71 17.10
N HIS A 62 26.98 -5.65 15.76
CA HIS A 62 27.69 -6.54 14.83
C HIS A 62 27.20 -8.00 14.71
N HIS A 63 26.10 -8.36 15.37
CA HIS A 63 25.48 -9.69 15.26
C HIS A 63 24.22 -9.66 14.39
N PHE A 64 24.05 -10.70 13.56
CA PHE A 64 22.84 -10.89 12.75
C PHE A 64 21.77 -11.61 13.55
N VAL A 65 21.05 -10.85 14.38
CA VAL A 65 20.11 -11.39 15.36
C VAL A 65 19.04 -12.28 14.72
N TYR A 66 18.44 -11.83 13.62
CA TYR A 66 17.32 -12.53 12.98
C TYR A 66 17.76 -13.78 12.20
N MET A 67 18.87 -13.71 11.46
CA MET A 67 19.44 -14.88 10.80
C MET A 67 19.88 -15.96 11.80
N GLU A 68 20.53 -15.58 12.89
CA GLU A 68 20.96 -16.53 13.92
C GLU A 68 19.76 -17.17 14.62
N MET A 69 18.72 -16.38 14.94
CA MET A 69 17.48 -16.88 15.52
C MET A 69 16.76 -17.83 14.58
N LEU A 70 16.63 -17.49 13.29
CA LEU A 70 16.01 -18.34 12.28
C LEU A 70 16.76 -19.68 12.16
N ARG A 71 18.09 -19.65 12.09
CA ARG A 71 18.92 -20.87 12.04
C ARG A 71 18.75 -21.73 13.29
N HIS A 72 18.68 -21.10 14.46
CA HIS A 72 18.48 -21.80 15.73
C HIS A 72 17.09 -22.43 15.81
N HIS A 73 16.05 -21.70 15.42
CA HIS A 73 14.66 -22.17 15.44
C HIS A 73 14.45 -23.33 14.47
N ILE A 74 14.98 -23.26 13.25
CA ILE A 74 14.93 -24.37 12.29
C ILE A 74 15.61 -25.63 12.87
N ALA A 75 16.77 -25.47 13.50
CA ALA A 75 17.47 -26.60 14.14
C ALA A 75 16.69 -27.20 15.33
N ALA A 76 15.90 -26.37 16.03
CA ALA A 76 15.04 -26.78 17.12
C ALA A 76 13.66 -27.31 16.66
N GLY A 77 13.36 -27.30 15.36
CA GLY A 77 12.04 -27.69 14.82
C GLY A 77 10.95 -26.64 15.03
N LEU A 78 11.33 -25.39 15.28
CA LEU A 78 10.44 -24.24 15.43
C LEU A 78 10.43 -23.43 14.13
N TYR A 79 9.24 -23.18 13.60
CA TYR A 79 9.05 -22.47 12.31
C TYR A 79 8.43 -21.09 12.53
N PHE A 80 8.98 -20.32 13.47
CA PHE A 80 8.56 -18.94 13.74
C PHE A 80 9.77 -18.05 13.99
N VAL A 81 9.61 -16.74 13.80
CA VAL A 81 10.62 -15.71 14.05
C VAL A 81 9.94 -14.59 14.84
N GLU A 82 10.55 -14.19 15.96
CA GLU A 82 10.03 -13.09 16.76
C GLU A 82 10.68 -11.77 16.34
N VAL A 83 9.89 -10.91 15.69
CA VAL A 83 10.38 -9.62 15.20
C VAL A 83 9.97 -8.49 16.16
N GLN A 84 10.96 -7.80 16.73
CA GLN A 84 10.72 -6.56 17.47
C GLN A 84 10.42 -5.38 16.53
N MET A 85 9.29 -4.71 16.76
CA MET A 85 8.84 -3.58 15.93
C MET A 85 9.79 -2.38 15.97
N THR A 86 10.53 -2.19 17.07
CA THR A 86 11.57 -1.15 17.19
C THR A 86 12.70 -1.35 16.18
N HIS A 87 13.10 -2.60 15.91
CA HIS A 87 14.12 -2.94 14.92
C HIS A 87 13.63 -2.73 13.49
N VAL A 88 12.36 -3.08 13.23
CA VAL A 88 11.73 -2.84 11.93
C VAL A 88 11.68 -1.33 11.64
N GLN A 89 11.27 -0.53 12.63
CA GLN A 89 11.25 0.93 12.51
C GLN A 89 12.64 1.51 12.23
N GLN A 90 13.67 1.01 12.93
CA GLN A 90 15.05 1.45 12.70
C GLN A 90 15.59 1.08 11.32
N PHE A 91 15.11 -0.01 10.73
CA PHE A 91 15.54 -0.46 9.40
C PHE A 91 14.80 0.25 8.27
N SER A 92 13.47 0.33 8.35
CA SER A 92 12.63 0.94 7.32
C SER A 92 11.31 1.44 7.89
N ASP A 93 11.13 2.75 7.86
CA ASP A 93 9.85 3.38 8.20
C ASP A 93 8.72 2.92 7.28
N VAL A 94 9.02 2.57 6.02
CA VAL A 94 8.01 2.08 5.06
C VAL A 94 7.47 0.73 5.49
N LEU A 95 8.36 -0.21 5.83
CA LEU A 95 7.98 -1.54 6.31
C LEU A 95 7.23 -1.46 7.64
N PHE A 96 7.72 -0.62 8.56
CA PHE A 96 7.07 -0.38 9.85
C PHE A 96 5.66 0.19 9.69
N ASN A 97 5.49 1.24 8.88
CA ASN A 97 4.19 1.86 8.62
C ASN A 97 3.24 0.88 7.91
N ALA A 98 3.74 0.06 6.98
CA ALA A 98 2.93 -0.95 6.32
C ALA A 98 2.36 -1.98 7.32
N ILE A 99 3.20 -2.46 8.24
CA ILE A 99 2.78 -3.40 9.30
C ILE A 99 1.84 -2.72 10.30
N GLN A 100 2.12 -1.49 10.69
CA GLN A 100 1.32 -0.76 11.69
C GLN A 100 -0.07 -0.37 11.16
N HIS A 101 -0.15 0.11 9.91
CA HIS A 101 -1.40 0.59 9.32
C HIS A 101 -2.21 -0.54 8.65
N ASN A 102 -1.56 -1.56 8.11
CA ASN A 102 -2.21 -2.63 7.35
C ASN A 102 -1.63 -4.02 7.69
N PRO A 103 -1.70 -4.47 8.95
CA PRO A 103 -1.08 -5.73 9.38
C PRO A 103 -1.61 -6.95 8.61
N THR A 104 -2.91 -7.00 8.33
CA THR A 104 -3.57 -8.11 7.61
C THR A 104 -3.03 -8.31 6.19
N ARG A 105 -2.50 -7.24 5.57
CA ARG A 105 -1.91 -7.31 4.22
C ARG A 105 -0.39 -7.43 4.27
N ALA A 106 0.27 -6.72 5.18
CA ALA A 106 1.72 -6.67 5.27
C ALA A 106 2.32 -7.96 5.84
N LEU A 107 1.71 -8.54 6.88
CA LEU A 107 2.26 -9.74 7.54
C LEU A 107 2.34 -10.96 6.61
N PRO A 108 1.30 -11.32 5.84
CA PRO A 108 1.41 -12.45 4.91
C PRO A 108 2.47 -12.24 3.82
N ILE A 109 2.67 -10.99 3.37
CA ILE A 109 3.72 -10.67 2.39
C ILE A 109 5.10 -10.90 3.00
N MET A 110 5.30 -10.43 4.24
CA MET A 110 6.53 -10.63 4.99
C MET A 110 6.80 -12.12 5.24
N GLU A 111 5.81 -12.89 5.65
CA GLU A 111 5.92 -14.35 5.86
C GLU A 111 6.28 -15.09 4.57
N SER A 112 5.71 -14.70 3.42
CA SER A 112 6.03 -15.30 2.12
C SER A 112 7.43 -14.92 1.57
N ALA A 113 8.08 -13.94 2.21
CA ALA A 113 9.42 -13.50 1.88
C ALA A 113 10.51 -14.29 2.62
N ILE A 114 10.17 -14.95 3.73
CA ILE A 114 11.09 -15.66 4.63
C ILE A 114 10.99 -17.17 4.40
#